data_AF-A0A497KB78-F1
#
_entry.id   AF-A0A497KB78-F1
#
_cell.length_a   1.000
_cell.length_b   1.000
_cell.length_c   1.000
_cell.angle_alpha   90.00
_cell.angle_beta   90.00
_cell.angle_gamma   90.00
#
_symmetry.space_group_name_H-M   'P 1'
#
loop_
_entity.id
_entity.type
_entity.pdbx_description
1 polymer ?
#
loop_
_entity_poly.entity_id
_entity_poly.type
_entity_poly.pdbx_seq_one_letter_code
_entity_poly.pdbx_strand_id
1 'polypeptide(L)'
;LLDSAENIEEVIRKASQYAKYVLIGAAMTLRSNQRTRFLELLHKDFPELVGKYKELYGEQEVPRQDYVVRLNKIAFKFCKKYDIKNYISPPDFERPRKENFEAANLLLLIAFFKEFKSGNPYSAWAYHKASQSIENLKESIRDVYERNELEKIPGIGKNISRVIEEFLTQGRSEKLKKEINSW
;
A
#
# COMPACT_ATOMS: atom_id res chain seq x y z
N LEU A 1 -3.53 -16.11 -18.33
CA LEU A 1 -3.38 -15.30 -17.10
C LEU A 1 -4.69 -15.39 -16.33
N LEU A 2 -4.63 -15.48 -15.00
CA LEU A 2 -5.79 -15.76 -14.13
C LEU A 2 -6.30 -14.49 -13.41
N ASP A 3 -5.99 -13.34 -13.97
CA ASP A 3 -6.25 -11.98 -13.46
C ASP A 3 -7.56 -11.38 -14.01
N SER A 4 -8.51 -12.22 -14.43
CA SER A 4 -9.83 -11.77 -14.87
C SER A 4 -10.65 -11.23 -13.68
N ALA A 5 -11.64 -10.40 -13.96
CA ALA A 5 -12.49 -9.83 -12.93
C ALA A 5 -13.24 -10.92 -12.13
N GLU A 6 -13.66 -11.99 -12.82
CA GLU A 6 -14.37 -13.14 -12.24
C GLU A 6 -13.46 -13.90 -11.26
N ASN A 7 -12.21 -14.16 -11.65
CA ASN A 7 -11.25 -14.83 -10.77
C ASN A 7 -10.90 -13.98 -9.54
N ILE A 8 -10.69 -12.67 -9.75
CA ILE A 8 -10.41 -11.74 -8.65
C ILE A 8 -11.60 -11.69 -7.69
N GLU A 9 -12.83 -11.61 -8.22
CA GLU A 9 -14.05 -11.63 -7.43
C GLU A 9 -14.17 -12.93 -6.62
N GLU A 10 -13.93 -14.08 -7.26
CA GLU A 10 -14.04 -15.38 -6.61
C GLU A 10 -13.08 -15.50 -5.43
N VAL A 11 -11.82 -15.10 -5.61
CA VAL A 11 -10.80 -15.12 -4.54
C VAL A 11 -11.22 -14.20 -3.39
N ILE A 12 -11.63 -12.96 -3.68
CA ILE A 12 -12.02 -11.99 -2.64
C ILE A 12 -13.29 -12.44 -1.91
N ARG A 13 -14.28 -12.95 -2.63
CA ARG A 13 -15.54 -13.48 -2.05
C ARG A 13 -15.27 -14.67 -1.14
N LYS A 14 -14.38 -15.58 -1.53
CA LYS A 14 -13.99 -16.71 -0.67
C LYS A 14 -13.22 -16.20 0.56
N ALA A 15 -12.27 -15.29 0.37
CA ALA A 15 -11.51 -14.70 1.47
C ALA A 15 -12.40 -13.97 2.47
N SER A 16 -13.42 -13.22 2.03
CA SER A 16 -14.32 -12.47 2.92
C SER A 16 -15.11 -13.35 3.90
N GLN A 17 -15.23 -14.65 3.65
CA GLN A 17 -15.91 -15.59 4.54
C GLN A 17 -15.03 -16.07 5.70
N TYR A 18 -13.70 -15.99 5.56
CA TYR A 18 -12.77 -16.66 6.48
C TYR A 18 -11.59 -15.78 6.95
N ALA A 19 -11.28 -14.70 6.23
CA ALA A 19 -10.11 -13.86 6.47
C ALA A 19 -10.51 -12.47 6.96
N LYS A 20 -9.68 -11.91 7.84
CA LYS A 20 -9.84 -10.53 8.37
C LYS A 20 -9.50 -9.47 7.32
N TYR A 21 -8.60 -9.79 6.40
CA TYR A 21 -8.17 -8.92 5.31
C TYR A 21 -7.63 -9.76 4.15
N VAL A 22 -7.56 -9.15 2.97
CA VAL A 22 -6.92 -9.71 1.77
C VAL A 22 -5.90 -8.70 1.25
N LEU A 23 -4.65 -9.12 1.09
CA LEU A 23 -3.63 -8.27 0.49
C LEU A 23 -3.60 -8.48 -1.01
N ILE A 24 -3.80 -7.41 -1.75
CA ILE A 24 -3.80 -7.43 -3.21
C ILE A 24 -2.37 -7.13 -3.66
N GLY A 25 -1.58 -8.17 -3.87
CA GLY A 25 -0.28 -8.09 -4.52
C GLY A 25 -0.46 -8.26 -6.02
N ALA A 26 -0.59 -7.17 -6.77
CA ALA A 26 -0.68 -7.25 -8.22
C ALA A 26 0.68 -7.64 -8.81
N ALA A 27 0.73 -8.90 -9.26
CA ALA A 27 1.80 -9.53 -10.02
C ALA A 27 3.09 -9.90 -9.28
N MET A 28 3.75 -10.90 -9.85
CA MET A 28 5.05 -11.39 -9.43
C MET A 28 6.15 -10.52 -10.02
N THR A 29 7.18 -10.21 -9.26
CA THR A 29 8.40 -9.61 -9.82
C THR A 29 9.26 -10.70 -10.44
N LEU A 30 9.59 -10.58 -11.72
CA LEU A 30 10.47 -11.48 -12.45
C LEU A 30 11.89 -10.92 -12.46
N ARG A 31 12.67 -11.20 -11.40
CA ARG A 31 14.03 -10.66 -11.25
C ARG A 31 15.08 -11.53 -11.92
N SER A 32 15.95 -10.91 -12.71
CA SER A 32 17.20 -11.52 -13.22
C SER A 32 17.01 -12.99 -13.68
N ASN A 33 17.73 -13.95 -13.08
CA ASN A 33 17.68 -15.37 -13.43
C ASN A 33 16.29 -16.02 -13.22
N GLN A 34 15.45 -15.49 -12.32
CA GLN A 34 14.08 -15.99 -12.14
C GLN A 34 13.25 -15.77 -13.39
N ARG A 35 13.43 -14.63 -14.07
CA ARG A 35 12.77 -14.32 -15.34
C ARG A 35 13.19 -15.31 -16.43
N THR A 36 14.48 -15.53 -16.59
CA THR A 36 15.01 -16.48 -17.59
C THR A 36 14.43 -17.87 -17.36
N ARG A 37 14.55 -18.39 -16.13
CA ARG A 37 14.04 -19.72 -15.79
C ARG A 37 12.52 -19.83 -15.98
N PHE A 38 11.77 -18.81 -15.58
CA PHE A 38 10.32 -18.80 -15.73
C PHE A 38 9.89 -18.81 -17.20
N LEU A 39 10.53 -17.99 -18.05
CA LEU A 39 10.23 -17.94 -19.48
C LEU A 39 10.64 -19.22 -20.22
N GLU A 40 11.74 -19.88 -19.83
CA GLU A 40 12.12 -21.20 -20.35
C GLU A 40 11.07 -22.27 -20.03
N LEU A 41 10.58 -22.30 -18.79
CA LEU A 41 9.52 -23.22 -18.37
C LEU A 41 8.23 -22.94 -19.14
N LEU A 42 7.84 -21.68 -19.30
CA LEU A 42 6.69 -21.33 -20.13
C LEU A 42 6.89 -21.75 -21.58
N HIS A 43 8.06 -21.55 -22.17
CA HIS A 43 8.30 -21.94 -23.55
C HIS A 43 8.19 -23.44 -23.76
N LYS A 44 8.66 -24.22 -22.78
CA LYS A 44 8.63 -25.69 -22.83
C LYS A 44 7.23 -26.25 -22.60
N ASP A 45 6.56 -25.80 -21.55
CA ASP A 45 5.36 -26.46 -21.02
C ASP A 45 4.06 -25.72 -21.35
N PHE A 46 4.12 -24.40 -21.65
CA PHE A 46 2.96 -23.52 -21.91
C PHE A 46 3.24 -22.45 -23.00
N PRO A 47 3.64 -22.86 -24.22
CA PRO A 47 4.15 -21.95 -25.25
C PRO A 47 3.16 -20.83 -25.63
N GLU A 48 1.86 -21.07 -25.51
CA GLU A 48 0.79 -20.10 -25.75
C GLU A 48 0.76 -18.93 -24.77
N LEU A 49 1.39 -19.07 -23.60
CA LEU A 49 1.48 -18.02 -22.59
C LEU A 49 2.68 -17.08 -22.80
N VAL A 50 3.70 -17.52 -23.55
CA VAL A 50 4.94 -16.74 -23.72
C VAL A 50 4.67 -15.35 -24.28
N GLY A 51 3.83 -15.25 -25.32
CA GLY A 51 3.45 -13.96 -25.92
C GLY A 51 2.80 -13.02 -24.91
N LYS A 52 1.87 -13.55 -24.09
CA LYS A 52 1.15 -12.78 -23.07
C LYS A 52 2.08 -12.23 -21.99
N TYR A 53 3.05 -13.02 -21.53
CA TYR A 53 4.03 -12.57 -20.53
C TYR A 53 5.04 -11.58 -21.12
N LYS A 54 5.48 -11.77 -22.37
CA LYS A 54 6.35 -10.79 -23.06
C LYS A 54 5.66 -9.44 -23.25
N GLU A 55 4.38 -9.43 -23.63
CA GLU A 55 3.59 -8.20 -23.74
C GLU A 55 3.41 -7.51 -22.38
N LEU A 56 3.14 -8.29 -21.33
CA LEU A 56 2.85 -7.77 -20.00
C LEU A 56 4.08 -7.15 -19.31
N TYR A 57 5.25 -7.78 -19.43
CA TYR A 57 6.48 -7.35 -18.74
C TYR A 57 7.41 -6.54 -19.64
N GLY A 58 7.40 -6.75 -20.97
CA GLY A 58 8.44 -6.21 -21.85
C GLY A 58 9.82 -6.60 -21.34
N GLU A 59 10.75 -5.65 -21.24
CA GLU A 59 12.09 -5.85 -20.65
C GLU A 59 12.16 -5.55 -19.14
N GLN A 60 11.03 -5.26 -18.49
CA GLN A 60 10.99 -4.88 -17.08
C GLN A 60 10.85 -6.10 -16.16
N GLU A 61 11.26 -5.95 -14.90
CA GLU A 61 11.07 -6.99 -13.87
C GLU A 61 9.65 -7.01 -13.30
N VAL A 62 8.91 -5.92 -13.47
CA VAL A 62 7.53 -5.75 -13.01
C VAL A 62 6.61 -5.58 -14.22
N PRO A 63 5.33 -5.98 -14.14
CA PRO A 63 4.38 -5.69 -15.20
C PRO A 63 4.20 -4.18 -15.38
N ARG A 64 3.61 -3.79 -16.51
CA ARG A 64 3.25 -2.40 -16.77
C ARG A 64 2.36 -1.81 -15.67
N GLN A 65 2.58 -0.54 -15.35
CA GLN A 65 1.88 0.15 -14.26
C GLN A 65 0.36 0.27 -14.50
N ASP A 66 -0.06 0.50 -15.74
CA ASP A 66 -1.47 0.57 -16.14
C ASP A 66 -2.22 -0.74 -15.87
N TYR A 67 -1.56 -1.87 -16.13
CA TYR A 67 -2.06 -3.20 -15.80
C TYR A 67 -2.26 -3.36 -14.28
N VAL A 68 -1.26 -3.00 -13.48
CA VAL A 68 -1.33 -3.09 -12.01
C VAL A 68 -2.47 -2.23 -11.45
N VAL A 69 -2.57 -0.96 -11.89
CA VAL A 69 -3.62 -0.04 -11.44
C VAL A 69 -5.01 -0.58 -11.78
N ARG A 70 -5.17 -1.18 -12.97
CA ARG A 70 -6.44 -1.82 -13.36
C ARG A 70 -6.81 -2.96 -12.42
N LEU A 71 -5.87 -3.86 -12.12
CA LEU A 71 -6.13 -4.97 -11.20
C LEU A 71 -6.48 -4.47 -9.80
N ASN A 72 -5.72 -3.52 -9.28
CA ASN A 72 -5.96 -2.93 -7.97
C ASN A 72 -7.34 -2.27 -7.90
N LYS A 73 -7.79 -1.61 -8.97
CA LYS A 73 -9.13 -1.00 -9.07
C LYS A 73 -10.26 -2.02 -8.97
N ILE A 74 -10.14 -3.10 -9.73
CA ILE A 74 -11.11 -4.20 -9.75
C ILE A 74 -11.17 -4.83 -8.36
N ALA A 75 -10.01 -5.15 -7.79
CA ALA A 75 -9.91 -5.79 -6.50
C ALA A 75 -10.45 -4.87 -5.37
N PHE A 76 -10.20 -3.56 -5.42
CA PHE A 76 -10.78 -2.60 -4.48
C PHE A 76 -12.31 -2.58 -4.53
N LYS A 77 -12.90 -2.56 -5.73
CA LYS A 77 -14.35 -2.63 -5.93
C LYS A 77 -14.94 -3.88 -5.26
N PHE A 78 -14.32 -5.04 -5.45
CA PHE A 78 -14.80 -6.28 -4.85
C PHE A 78 -14.56 -6.35 -3.34
N CYS A 79 -13.45 -5.82 -2.84
CA CYS A 79 -13.22 -5.71 -1.39
C CYS A 79 -14.31 -4.87 -0.72
N LYS A 80 -14.73 -3.76 -1.35
CA LYS A 80 -15.89 -2.97 -0.90
C LYS A 80 -17.21 -3.74 -1.00
N LYS A 81 -17.43 -4.48 -2.10
CA LYS A 81 -18.65 -5.28 -2.30
C LYS A 81 -18.83 -6.34 -1.21
N TYR A 82 -17.75 -6.98 -0.77
CA TYR A 82 -17.78 -8.07 0.20
C TYR A 82 -17.34 -7.66 1.62
N ASP A 83 -17.21 -6.37 1.87
CA ASP A 83 -16.81 -5.80 3.17
C ASP A 83 -15.56 -6.45 3.79
N ILE A 84 -14.55 -6.75 2.96
CA ILE A 84 -13.25 -7.24 3.42
C ILE A 84 -12.20 -6.14 3.29
N LYS A 85 -11.38 -5.98 4.33
CA LYS A 85 -10.27 -5.02 4.32
C LYS A 85 -9.22 -5.45 3.30
N ASN A 86 -8.73 -4.48 2.51
CA ASN A 86 -7.61 -4.68 1.60
C ASN A 86 -6.27 -4.18 2.17
N TYR A 87 -6.18 -4.08 3.50
CA TYR A 87 -5.04 -3.56 4.23
C TYR A 87 -4.99 -4.18 5.63
N ILE A 88 -3.81 -4.18 6.25
CA ILE A 88 -3.64 -4.57 7.64
C ILE A 88 -3.82 -3.32 8.48
N SER A 89 -4.74 -3.37 9.45
CA SER A 89 -4.88 -2.30 10.43
C SER A 89 -3.62 -2.28 11.31
N PRO A 90 -3.04 -1.10 11.61
CA PRO A 90 -1.90 -1.00 12.51
C PRO A 90 -2.16 -1.76 13.81
N PRO A 91 -1.17 -2.48 14.35
CA PRO A 91 -1.33 -3.20 15.59
C PRO A 91 -1.50 -2.20 16.74
N ASP A 92 -2.32 -2.55 17.73
CA ASP A 92 -2.49 -1.78 18.96
C ASP A 92 -1.89 -2.58 20.11
N PHE A 93 -0.82 -2.05 20.69
CA PHE A 93 -0.16 -2.61 21.86
C PHE A 93 0.53 -1.48 22.64
N GLU A 94 0.64 -1.67 23.95
CA GLU A 94 1.29 -0.70 24.83
C GLU A 94 2.79 -0.62 24.56
N ARG A 95 3.30 0.60 24.37
CA ARG A 95 4.72 0.89 24.14
C ARG A 95 5.06 2.33 24.55
N PRO A 96 6.34 2.62 24.88
CA PRO A 96 6.80 3.98 25.02
C PRO A 96 6.52 4.79 23.75
N ARG A 97 6.06 6.04 23.92
CA ARG A 97 5.71 6.97 22.84
C ARG A 97 4.67 6.37 21.87
N LYS A 98 3.56 5.86 22.43
CA LYS A 98 2.45 5.26 21.66
C LYS A 98 1.94 6.18 20.55
N GLU A 99 1.73 7.47 20.84
CA GLU A 99 1.27 8.45 19.83
C GLU A 99 2.26 8.63 18.67
N ASN A 100 3.58 8.53 18.91
CA ASN A 100 4.57 8.54 17.81
C ASN A 100 4.36 7.35 16.89
N PHE A 101 4.15 6.17 17.47
CA PHE A 101 3.88 4.95 16.71
C PHE A 101 2.57 5.02 15.93
N GLU A 102 1.51 5.52 16.54
CA GLU A 102 0.23 5.67 15.87
C GLU A 102 0.31 6.69 14.73
N ALA A 103 0.96 7.84 14.95
CA ALA A 103 1.20 8.84 13.91
C ALA A 103 2.07 8.27 12.77
N ALA A 104 3.13 7.54 13.08
CA ALA A 104 3.99 6.91 12.08
C ALA A 104 3.22 5.87 11.24
N ASN A 105 2.38 5.04 11.87
CA ASN A 105 1.56 4.04 11.17
C ASN A 105 0.43 4.67 10.35
N LEU A 106 -0.17 5.76 10.84
CA LEU A 106 -1.13 6.55 10.07
C LEU A 106 -0.51 6.99 8.73
N LEU A 107 0.72 7.52 8.76
CA LEU A 107 1.41 7.96 7.54
C LEU A 107 1.75 6.77 6.62
N LEU A 108 2.19 5.63 7.17
CA LEU A 108 2.43 4.42 6.38
C LEU A 108 1.15 3.91 5.72
N LEU A 109 0.02 3.98 6.41
CA LEU A 109 -1.25 3.55 5.83
C LEU A 109 -1.71 4.50 4.71
N ILE A 110 -1.49 5.81 4.85
CA ILE A 110 -1.70 6.76 3.75
C ILE A 110 -0.78 6.43 2.56
N ALA A 111 0.50 6.10 2.83
CA ALA A 111 1.45 5.73 1.80
C ALA A 111 0.98 4.48 1.02
N PHE A 112 0.58 3.44 1.76
CA PHE A 112 0.05 2.20 1.19
C PHE A 112 -1.10 2.46 0.20
N PHE A 113 -2.12 3.23 0.58
CA PHE A 113 -3.25 3.50 -0.31
C PHE A 113 -2.87 4.35 -1.52
N LYS A 114 -1.94 5.31 -1.36
CA LYS A 114 -1.45 6.11 -2.49
C LYS A 114 -0.67 5.27 -3.49
N GLU A 115 0.19 4.38 -3.02
CA GLU A 115 0.98 3.46 -3.84
C GLU A 115 0.09 2.40 -4.50
N PHE A 116 -0.89 1.89 -3.77
CA PHE A 116 -1.87 0.95 -4.29
C PHE A 116 -2.68 1.54 -5.46
N LYS A 117 -3.12 2.80 -5.35
CA LYS A 117 -3.87 3.48 -6.42
C LYS A 117 -3.01 3.88 -7.60
N SER A 118 -1.77 4.30 -7.34
CA SER A 118 -0.86 4.71 -8.41
C SER A 118 -0.23 3.52 -9.13
N GLY A 119 -0.15 2.35 -8.49
CA GLY A 119 0.64 1.22 -8.97
C GLY A 119 2.16 1.48 -8.92
N ASN A 120 2.60 2.55 -8.23
CA ASN A 120 4.00 2.93 -8.09
C ASN A 120 4.40 2.95 -6.61
N PRO A 121 5.28 2.03 -6.16
CA PRO A 121 5.71 1.92 -4.76
C PRO A 121 6.51 3.12 -4.25
N TYR A 122 6.96 4.03 -5.11
CA TYR A 122 7.71 5.22 -4.71
C TYR A 122 6.86 6.49 -4.68
N SER A 123 5.59 6.41 -5.09
CA SER A 123 4.71 7.58 -5.24
C SER A 123 4.34 8.27 -3.92
N ALA A 124 4.60 7.62 -2.78
CA ALA A 124 4.32 8.16 -1.46
C ALA A 124 5.55 8.22 -0.55
N TRP A 125 6.76 8.29 -1.12
CA TRP A 125 8.03 8.29 -0.38
C TRP A 125 8.13 9.34 0.75
N ALA A 126 7.51 10.51 0.58
CA ALA A 126 7.47 11.53 1.61
C ALA A 126 6.79 11.05 2.92
N TYR A 127 5.75 10.23 2.81
CA TYR A 127 5.06 9.65 3.96
C TYR A 127 5.93 8.60 4.67
N HIS A 128 6.66 7.78 3.91
CA HIS A 128 7.65 6.84 4.47
C HIS A 128 8.75 7.57 5.24
N LYS A 129 9.31 8.64 4.66
CA LYS A 129 10.33 9.46 5.31
C LYS A 129 9.83 10.11 6.59
N ALA A 130 8.63 10.71 6.55
CA ALA A 130 8.03 11.30 7.73
C ALA A 130 7.76 10.26 8.83
N SER A 131 7.19 9.11 8.48
CA SER A 131 6.97 7.99 9.41
C SER A 131 8.27 7.54 10.07
N GLN A 132 9.33 7.32 9.28
CA GLN A 132 10.64 6.95 9.79
C GLN A 132 11.21 8.01 10.76
N SER A 133 11.08 9.30 10.42
CA SER A 133 11.54 10.37 11.31
C SER A 133 10.78 10.39 12.64
N ILE A 134 9.46 10.16 12.62
CA ILE A 134 8.62 10.13 13.83
C ILE A 134 8.97 8.94 14.73
N GLU A 135 9.14 7.73 14.16
CA GLU A 135 9.55 6.55 14.94
C GLU A 135 10.91 6.75 15.62
N ASN A 136 11.80 7.53 15.02
CA ASN A 136 13.14 7.80 15.54
C ASN A 136 13.19 8.97 16.55
N LEU A 137 12.08 9.65 16.81
CA LEU A 137 12.06 10.73 17.80
C LEU A 137 12.37 10.20 19.21
N LYS A 138 13.23 10.94 19.91
CA LYS A 138 13.59 10.66 21.30
C LYS A 138 12.62 11.30 22.30
N GLU A 139 11.65 12.04 21.83
CA GLU A 139 10.62 12.74 22.61
C GLU A 139 9.22 12.43 22.06
N SER A 140 8.18 12.88 22.77
CA SER A 140 6.80 12.72 22.32
C SER A 140 6.52 13.58 21.09
N ILE A 141 5.85 13.03 20.09
CA ILE A 141 5.33 13.80 18.95
C ILE A 141 4.31 14.84 19.42
N ARG A 142 3.62 14.59 20.54
CA ARG A 142 2.69 15.52 21.19
C ARG A 142 3.41 16.79 21.65
N ASP A 143 4.53 16.63 22.36
CA ASP A 143 5.31 17.76 22.87
C ASP A 143 5.86 18.61 21.70
N VAL A 144 6.32 17.95 20.62
CA VAL A 144 6.78 18.64 19.41
C VAL A 144 5.64 19.41 18.74
N TYR A 145 4.44 18.84 18.70
CA TYR A 145 3.24 19.51 18.21
C TYR A 145 2.88 20.75 19.04
N GLU A 146 2.89 20.64 20.37
CA GLU A 146 2.56 21.76 21.27
C GLU A 146 3.54 22.93 21.17
N ARG A 147 4.80 22.66 20.81
CA ARG A 147 5.79 23.70 20.50
C ARG A 147 5.68 24.27 19.09
N ASN A 148 4.74 23.79 18.26
CA ASN A 148 4.60 24.13 16.84
C ASN A 148 5.85 23.77 16.01
N GLU A 149 6.49 22.64 16.32
CA GLU A 149 7.79 22.25 15.74
C GLU A 149 7.70 21.03 14.80
N LEU A 150 6.50 20.57 14.43
CA LEU A 150 6.32 19.41 13.55
C LEU A 150 7.09 19.55 12.23
N GLU A 151 7.08 20.75 11.61
CA GLU A 151 7.79 21.02 10.36
C GLU A 151 9.33 21.09 10.52
N LYS A 152 9.84 21.12 11.76
CA LYS A 152 11.28 21.00 12.02
C LYS A 152 11.76 19.55 11.95
N ILE A 153 10.85 18.56 12.02
CA ILE A 153 11.18 17.14 11.88
C ILE A 153 11.56 16.88 10.41
N PRO A 154 12.73 16.27 10.12
CA PRO A 154 13.15 15.97 8.76
C PRO A 154 12.10 15.15 7.99
N GLY A 155 11.74 15.59 6.79
CA GLY A 155 10.75 14.91 5.94
C GLY A 155 9.30 15.28 6.24
N ILE A 156 9.02 16.12 7.25
CA ILE A 156 7.67 16.63 7.54
C ILE A 156 7.52 18.03 6.95
N GLY A 157 6.82 18.12 5.82
CA GLY A 157 6.35 19.40 5.27
C GLY A 157 4.94 19.76 5.73
N LYS A 158 4.49 20.97 5.40
CA LYS A 158 3.16 21.53 5.75
C LYS A 158 1.98 20.54 5.63
N ASN A 159 1.90 19.82 4.51
CA ASN A 159 0.80 18.87 4.27
C ASN A 159 0.82 17.69 5.24
N ILE A 160 2.00 17.17 5.57
CA ILE A 160 2.15 16.05 6.50
C ILE A 160 1.96 16.54 7.93
N SER A 161 2.50 17.73 8.27
CA SER A 161 2.28 18.40 9.55
C SER A 161 0.79 18.51 9.87
N ARG A 162 -0.02 19.00 8.92
CA ARG A 162 -1.48 19.10 9.08
C ARG A 162 -2.18 17.76 9.31
N VAL A 163 -1.70 16.69 8.66
CA VAL A 163 -2.25 15.33 8.86
C VAL A 163 -1.96 14.83 10.28
N ILE A 164 -0.77 15.10 10.80
CA ILE A 164 -0.36 14.70 12.15
C ILE A 164 -1.13 15.53 13.19
N GLU A 165 -1.23 16.85 12.99
CA GLU A 165 -1.99 17.74 13.86
C GLU A 165 -3.46 17.30 13.98
N GLU A 166 -4.12 17.02 12.85
CA GLU A 166 -5.51 16.54 12.85
C GLU A 166 -5.63 15.22 13.63
N PHE A 167 -4.68 14.32 13.45
CA PHE A 167 -4.64 13.06 14.18
C PHE A 167 -4.46 13.25 15.68
N LEU A 168 -3.50 14.07 16.12
CA LEU A 168 -3.23 14.30 17.54
C LEU A 168 -4.36 15.06 18.25
N THR A 169 -5.10 15.90 17.53
CA THR A 169 -6.20 16.69 18.12
C THR A 169 -7.54 15.97 18.09
N GLN A 170 -7.82 15.18 17.05
CA GLN A 170 -9.14 14.57 16.83
C GLN A 170 -9.15 13.04 16.90
N GLY A 171 -7.98 12.39 17.03
CA GLY A 171 -7.83 10.93 16.97
C GLY A 171 -8.10 10.33 15.58
N ARG A 172 -8.21 11.17 14.54
CA ARG A 172 -8.59 10.76 13.17
C ARG A 172 -7.90 11.61 12.12
N SER A 173 -7.82 11.10 10.90
CA SER A 173 -7.31 11.85 9.74
C SER A 173 -8.27 11.77 8.57
N GLU A 174 -8.77 12.92 8.11
CA GLU A 174 -9.62 13.01 6.92
C GLU A 174 -8.83 12.61 5.67
N LYS A 175 -7.52 12.86 5.64
CA LYS A 175 -6.64 12.41 4.57
C LYS A 175 -6.66 10.88 4.46
N LEU A 176 -6.43 10.16 5.56
CA LEU A 176 -6.48 8.69 5.55
C LEU A 176 -7.88 8.19 5.17
N LYS A 177 -8.94 8.77 5.76
CA LYS A 177 -10.33 8.39 5.46
C LYS A 177 -10.65 8.53 3.97
N LYS A 178 -10.18 9.61 3.33
CA LYS A 178 -10.29 9.80 1.88
C LYS A 178 -9.53 8.72 1.13
N GLU A 179 -8.29 8.43 1.53
CA GLU A 179 -7.49 7.41 0.86
C GLU A 179 -8.10 5.99 0.96
N ILE A 180 -8.76 5.64 2.07
CA ILE A 180 -9.45 4.34 2.24
C ILE A 180 -10.73 4.24 1.41
N ASN A 181 -11.46 5.34 1.22
CA ASN A 181 -12.82 5.31 0.68
C ASN A 181 -12.92 5.65 -0.80
N SER A 182 -11.93 6.35 -1.35
CA SER A 182 -11.92 6.68 -2.78
C SER A 182 -11.02 5.72 -3.56
N TRP A 183 -11.45 5.39 -4.78
CA TRP A 183 -10.54 4.95 -5.84
C TRP A 183 -10.05 6.18 -6.60
#